data_AF-A0A543EXU8-F1
#
_entry.id   AF-A0A543EXU8-F1
#
_cell.length_a   1.000
_cell.length_b   1.000
_cell.length_c   1.000
_cell.angle_alpha   90.00
_cell.angle_beta   90.00
_cell.angle_gamma   90.00
#
_symmetry.space_group_name_H-M   'P 1'
#
loop_
_entity.id
_entity.type
_entity.pdbx_description
1 polymer ?
#
loop_
_entity_poly.entity_id
_entity_poly.type
_entity_poly.pdbx_seq_one_letter_code
_entity_poly.pdbx_strand_id
1 'polypeptide(L)' 'MCQRITCRQCGKPGYSGCGEHVEQVLGDVPKAQRCSCTEQARPRKRWFFGG' A
#
# COMPACT_ATOMS: atom_id res chain seq x y z
N MET A 1 -10.03 -11.44 -7.70
CA MET A 1 -11.04 -11.12 -6.66
C MET A 1 -10.39 -10.19 -5.65
N CYS A 2 -10.95 -9.00 -5.48
CA CYS A 2 -10.40 -7.97 -4.58
C CYS A 2 -11.00 -8.17 -3.19
N GLN A 3 -10.17 -8.30 -2.15
CA GLN A 3 -10.67 -8.54 -0.79
C GLN A 3 -9.82 -7.83 0.26
N ARG A 4 -10.48 -7.48 1.38
CA ARG A 4 -9.84 -6.92 2.56
C ARG A 4 -9.15 -8.05 3.32
N ILE A 5 -7.88 -7.89 3.64
CA ILE A 5 -7.11 -8.87 4.41
C ILE A 5 -6.39 -8.19 5.57
N THR A 6 -6.12 -8.93 6.63
CA THR A 6 -5.27 -8.43 7.72
C THR A 6 -3.80 -8.74 7.40
N CYS A 7 -2.95 -7.72 7.39
CA CYS A 7 -1.52 -7.91 7.20
C CYS A 7 -0.95 -8.68 8.38
N ARG A 8 -0.23 -9.78 8.14
CA ARG A 8 0.41 -10.54 9.21
C ARG A 8 1.67 -9.87 9.78
N GLN A 9 2.26 -8.91 9.06
CA GLN A 9 3.46 -8.20 9.53
C GLN A 9 3.14 -7.08 10.51
N CYS A 10 2.12 -6.27 10.21
CA CYS A 10 1.77 -5.10 11.02
C CYS A 10 0.41 -5.21 11.71
N GLY A 11 -0.37 -6.27 11.47
CA GLY A 11 -1.70 -6.46 12.04
C GLY A 11 -2.77 -5.51 11.48
N LYS A 12 -2.41 -4.60 10.56
CA LYS A 12 -3.32 -3.61 10.01
C LYS A 12 -4.17 -4.17 8.86
N PRO A 13 -5.41 -3.66 8.67
CA PRO A 13 -6.22 -3.98 7.51
C PRO A 13 -5.54 -3.47 6.22
N GLY A 14 -5.33 -4.38 5.28
CA GLY A 14 -4.81 -4.15 3.95
C GLY A 14 -5.72 -4.75 2.89
N TYR A 15 -5.19 -4.86 1.68
CA TYR A 15 -5.91 -5.29 0.50
C TYR A 15 -5.12 -6.37 -0.23
N SER A 16 -5.83 -7.34 -0.80
CA SER A 16 -5.28 -8.36 -1.69
C SER A 16 -6.07 -8.39 -3.00
N GLY A 17 -5.37 -8.18 -4.12
CA GLY A 17 -5.96 -8.13 -5.46
C GLY A 17 -5.21 -7.21 -6.42
N CYS A 18 -5.89 -6.78 -7.49
CA CYS A 18 -5.41 -5.97 -8.61
C CYS A 18 -4.98 -4.52 -8.29
N GLY A 19 -5.24 -3.99 -7.09
CA GLY A 19 -4.98 -2.60 -6.69
C GLY A 19 -6.11 -1.62 -7.04
N GLU A 20 -6.90 -1.91 -8.07
CA GLU A 20 -7.93 -0.99 -8.58
C GLU A 20 -9.11 -0.78 -7.62
N HIS A 21 -9.45 -1.80 -6.84
CA HIS A 21 -10.54 -1.71 -5.86
C HIS A 21 -10.06 -1.39 -4.44
N VAL A 22 -8.83 -0.87 -4.26
CA VAL A 22 -8.31 -0.53 -2.92
C VAL A 22 -9.20 0.50 -2.22
N GLU A 23 -9.62 1.55 -2.92
CA GLU A 23 -10.48 2.58 -2.33
C GLU A 23 -11.88 2.07 -1.99
N GLN A 24 -12.38 1.08 -2.75
CA GLN A 24 -13.68 0.45 -2.50
C GLN A 24 -13.61 -0.56 -1.35
N VAL A 25 -12.48 -1.25 -1.18
CA VAL A 25 -12.24 -2.28 -0.16
C VAL A 25 -11.79 -1.67 1.19
N LEU A 26 -11.02 -0.59 1.16
CA LEU A 26 -10.52 0.13 2.33
C LEU A 26 -11.18 1.52 2.50
N GLY A 27 -12.29 1.79 1.82
CA GLY A 27 -12.99 3.08 1.89
C GLY A 27 -13.41 3.46 3.31
N ASP A 28 -13.80 2.45 4.09
CA ASP A 28 -14.16 2.58 5.51
C ASP A 28 -12.94 2.72 6.45
N VAL A 29 -11.73 2.46 5.95
CA VAL A 29 -10.50 2.48 6.73
C VAL A 29 -9.76 3.80 6.52
N PRO A 30 -9.53 4.59 7.58
CA PRO A 30 -8.70 5.79 7.50
C PRO A 30 -7.30 5.45 6.99
N LYS A 31 -6.70 6.29 6.13
CA LYS A 31 -5.36 6.04 5.55
C LYS A 31 -4.28 5.69 6.60
N ALA A 32 -4.35 6.28 7.79
CA ALA A 32 -3.43 6.00 8.91
C ALA A 32 -3.53 4.56 9.47
N GLN A 33 -4.70 3.92 9.34
CA GLN A 33 -4.96 2.56 9.79
C GLN A 33 -4.82 1.52 8.68
N ARG A 34 -4.62 1.95 7.42
CA ARG A 34 -4.36 1.02 6.31
C ARG A 34 -2.95 0.44 6.43
N CYS A 35 -2.79 -0.79 5.96
CA CYS A 35 -1.48 -1.42 5.87
C CYS A 35 -0.58 -0.66 4.88
N SER A 36 0.55 -0.15 5.37
CA SER A 36 1.55 0.58 4.57
C SER A 36 2.78 -0.28 4.21
N CYS A 37 2.75 -1.60 4.43
CA CYS A 37 3.91 -2.47 4.20
C CYS A 37 4.43 -2.48 2.76
N THR A 38 3.73 -1.88 1.79
CA THR A 38 4.15 -1.86 0.37
C THR A 38 4.85 -0.57 -0.09
N GLU A 39 4.94 0.49 0.74
CA GLU A 39 5.41 1.81 0.26
C GLU A 39 6.86 2.20 0.66
N GLN A 40 7.72 1.23 0.99
CA GLN A 40 9.17 1.53 1.15
C GLN A 40 9.94 1.45 -0.18
N ALA A 41 9.28 1.07 -1.28
CA ALA A 41 9.89 0.94 -2.59
C ALA A 41 9.42 2.02 -3.56
N ARG A 42 9.89 3.26 -3.37
CA ARG A 42 10.25 4.07 -4.54
C ARG A 42 11.66 4.61 -4.36
N PRO A 43 12.66 4.08 -5.08
CA PRO A 43 13.98 4.64 -5.06
C PRO A 43 13.85 6.07 -5.60
N ARG A 44 14.16 7.06 -4.77
CA ARG A 44 14.41 8.41 -5.24
C ARG A 44 15.58 8.33 -6.21
N LYS A 45 15.29 8.22 -7.51
CA LYS A 45 16.25 8.34 -8.60
C LYS A 45 16.96 9.69 -8.42
N ARG A 46 18.12 9.65 -7.78
CA ARG A 46 19.12 10.72 -7.83
C ARG A 46 20.18 10.30 -8.83
N TRP A 47 19.77 10.16 -10.10
CA TRP A 47 20.71 10.14 -11.22
C TRP A 47 20.78 11.57 -11.74
N PHE A 48 21.61 12.37 -11.07
CA PHE A 48 22.01 13.69 -11.53
C PHE A 48 23.23 13.49 -12.43
N PHE A 49 23.06 13.83 -13.70
CA PHE A 49 24.11 14.12 -14.67
C PHE A 49 25.12 15.15 -14.12
N GLY A 50 26.41 15.02 -14.46
CA GLY A 50 27.37 16.13 -14.50
C GLY A 50 28.68 15.92 -13.73
N GLY A 51 29.75 15.63 -14.47
CA GLY A 51 31.14 15.57 -13.98
C GLY A 51 32.06 15.02 -15.05
#